data_AF-A0A1Y4B5G6-F1
#
_entry.id   AF-A0A1Y4B5G6-F1
#
_cell.length_a   1.000
_cell.length_b   1.000
_cell.length_c   1.000
_cell.angle_alpha   90.00
_cell.angle_beta   90.00
_cell.angle_gamma   90.00
#
_symmetry.space_group_name_H-M   'P 1'
#
loop_
_entity.id
_entity.type
_entity.pdbx_description
1 polymer ?
#
loop_
_entity_poly.entity_id
_entity_poly.type
_entity_poly.pdbx_seq_one_letter_code
_entity_poly.pdbx_strand_id
1 'polypeptide(L)'
;MLTSDDTGSYEIVRKKDKIRKHIERICPPNPSDPLDMYKFRYSYKDQLTLNGILQATNHLITSRPALKTSPSGLNFIFPDDEIRHRNIGFYYASIPYVLKYTLDLVMKMFGEIAELSDYTMLINLTNSTLKSLQMISEYADVKQLLHLDQINVFCPKCGHRHNSDEMWIQFAYDHFECENCHNKINTYQFLFDFNEITEK
;
A
#
# COMPACT_ATOMS: atom_id res chain seq x y z
N MET A 1 44.52 13.32 0.07
CA MET A 1 43.97 12.88 -1.22
C MET A 1 43.40 11.49 -1.01
N LEU A 2 42.07 11.38 -0.92
CA LEU A 2 41.37 10.10 -0.95
C LEU A 2 40.74 10.00 -2.33
N THR A 3 41.18 9.02 -3.11
CA THR A 3 40.64 8.67 -4.43
C THR A 3 39.24 8.10 -4.27
N SER A 4 38.25 8.78 -4.84
CA SER A 4 36.82 8.52 -4.64
C SER A 4 36.30 7.40 -5.56
N ASP A 5 36.82 6.19 -5.39
CA ASP A 5 36.29 5.00 -6.10
C ASP A 5 35.17 4.29 -5.33
N ASP A 6 34.68 4.87 -4.23
CA ASP A 6 33.56 4.31 -3.47
C ASP A 6 32.22 4.63 -4.15
N THR A 7 31.95 3.89 -5.22
CA THR A 7 30.69 3.85 -5.98
C THR A 7 29.65 2.94 -5.32
N GLY A 8 29.83 2.58 -4.04
CA GLY A 8 28.94 1.68 -3.29
C GLY A 8 27.50 2.19 -3.12
N SER A 9 27.24 3.49 -3.30
CA SER A 9 25.88 4.05 -3.17
C SER A 9 24.96 3.82 -4.38
N TYR A 10 25.38 3.06 -5.40
CA TYR A 10 24.63 2.84 -6.65
C TYR A 10 24.06 1.43 -6.84
N GLU A 11 24.00 0.59 -5.80
CA GLU A 11 23.39 -0.75 -5.92
C GLU A 11 21.90 -0.71 -6.32
N ILE A 12 21.13 0.31 -5.90
CA ILE A 12 19.71 0.44 -6.24
C ILE A 12 19.52 0.76 -7.74
N VAL A 13 20.45 1.52 -8.34
CA VAL A 13 20.39 1.90 -9.77
C VAL A 13 20.77 0.73 -10.68
N ARG A 14 21.66 -0.17 -10.25
CA ARG A 14 22.07 -1.36 -11.03
C ARG A 14 21.04 -2.49 -11.06
N LYS A 15 19.98 -2.42 -10.24
CA LYS A 15 18.96 -3.48 -10.10
C LYS A 15 17.54 -3.01 -10.44
N LYS A 16 17.38 -1.90 -11.18
CA LYS A 16 16.07 -1.32 -11.55
C LYS A 16 15.07 -2.36 -12.08
N ASP A 17 15.51 -3.24 -12.97
CA ASP A 17 14.65 -4.30 -13.52
C ASP A 17 14.24 -5.35 -12.48
N LYS A 18 15.13 -5.68 -11.53
CA LYS A 18 14.80 -6.58 -10.42
C LYS A 18 13.81 -5.93 -9.46
N ILE A 19 13.99 -4.65 -9.13
CA ILE A 19 13.09 -3.88 -8.27
C ILE A 19 11.71 -3.80 -8.93
N ARG A 20 11.66 -3.46 -10.22
CA ARG A 20 10.42 -3.42 -11.00
C ARG A 20 9.69 -4.75 -10.98
N LYS A 21 10.39 -5.86 -11.27
CA LYS A 21 9.81 -7.22 -11.18
C LYS A 21 9.24 -7.55 -9.79
N HIS A 22 9.87 -7.10 -8.71
CA HIS A 22 9.34 -7.30 -7.36
C HIS A 22 8.09 -6.46 -7.13
N ILE A 23 8.10 -5.18 -7.54
CA ILE A 23 6.93 -4.30 -7.44
C ILE A 23 5.76 -4.89 -8.22
N GLU A 24 5.98 -5.35 -9.46
CA GLU A 24 4.94 -5.97 -10.30
C GLU A 24 4.39 -7.28 -9.71
N ARG A 25 5.16 -8.00 -8.89
CA ARG A 25 4.65 -9.17 -8.13
C ARG A 25 3.75 -8.76 -6.97
N ILE A 26 4.05 -7.63 -6.33
CA ILE A 26 3.31 -7.12 -5.17
C ILE A 26 2.04 -6.38 -5.62
N CYS A 27 2.19 -5.52 -6.62
CA CYS A 27 1.15 -4.71 -7.22
C CYS A 27 1.27 -4.89 -8.74
N PRO A 28 0.55 -5.88 -9.31
CA PRO A 28 0.54 -6.09 -10.75
C PRO A 28 0.09 -4.82 -11.46
N PRO A 29 0.75 -4.42 -12.54
CA PRO A 29 0.38 -3.21 -13.27
C PRO A 29 -1.05 -3.37 -13.78
N ASN A 30 -1.94 -2.54 -13.24
CA ASN A 30 -3.31 -2.42 -13.71
C ASN A 30 -3.36 -1.21 -14.65
N PRO A 31 -3.73 -1.36 -15.93
CA PRO A 31 -3.84 -0.25 -16.88
C PRO A 31 -4.78 0.87 -16.41
N SER A 32 -5.72 0.54 -15.53
CA SER A 32 -6.68 1.46 -14.93
C SER A 32 -6.19 2.12 -13.65
N ASP A 33 -5.03 1.71 -13.12
CA ASP A 33 -4.42 2.32 -11.94
C ASP A 33 -3.59 3.54 -12.38
N PRO A 34 -3.94 4.75 -11.93
CA PRO A 34 -3.22 5.97 -12.30
C PRO A 34 -1.79 6.01 -11.74
N LEU A 35 -1.43 5.13 -10.79
CA LEU A 35 -0.18 5.20 -10.05
C LEU A 35 0.81 4.08 -10.38
N ASP A 36 1.79 4.38 -11.23
CA ASP A 36 2.98 3.52 -11.40
C ASP A 36 3.85 3.60 -10.13
N MET A 37 3.72 2.62 -9.24
CA MET A 37 4.44 2.56 -7.95
C MET A 37 5.96 2.61 -8.10
N TYR A 38 6.52 2.07 -9.19
CA TYR A 38 7.95 2.15 -9.45
C TYR A 38 8.35 3.59 -9.77
N LYS A 39 7.63 4.27 -10.67
CA LYS A 39 7.89 5.70 -10.97
C LYS A 39 7.63 6.57 -9.75
N PHE A 40 6.53 6.34 -9.05
CA PHE A 40 6.15 7.10 -7.88
C PHE A 40 7.22 7.05 -6.77
N ARG A 41 7.88 5.90 -6.55
CA ARG A 41 8.96 5.78 -5.56
C ARG A 41 10.32 6.25 -6.08
N TYR A 42 10.66 5.94 -7.34
CA TYR A 42 12.04 6.03 -7.83
C TYR A 42 12.28 7.04 -8.95
N SER A 43 11.25 7.61 -9.57
CA SER A 43 11.45 8.64 -10.60
C SER A 43 12.02 9.91 -9.97
N TYR A 44 13.03 10.45 -10.63
CA TYR A 44 13.65 11.75 -10.29
C TYR A 44 13.19 12.85 -11.25
N LYS A 45 12.43 12.50 -12.30
CA LYS A 45 12.04 13.43 -13.36
C LYS A 45 10.66 14.03 -13.11
N ASP A 46 9.81 13.31 -12.38
CA ASP A 46 8.41 13.67 -12.19
C ASP A 46 8.23 14.37 -10.84
N GLN A 47 7.62 15.56 -10.85
CA GLN A 47 7.48 16.40 -9.65
C GLN A 47 6.54 15.80 -8.59
N LEU A 48 5.55 15.02 -9.01
CA LEU A 48 4.58 14.35 -8.13
C LEU A 48 5.02 12.92 -7.80
N THR A 49 6.20 12.79 -7.22
CA THR A 49 6.76 11.51 -6.77
C THR A 49 7.36 11.64 -5.38
N LEU A 50 7.49 10.52 -4.68
CA LEU A 50 8.08 10.50 -3.34
C LEU A 50 9.49 11.11 -3.38
N ASN A 51 10.30 10.71 -4.37
CA ASN A 51 11.63 11.27 -4.56
C ASN A 51 11.60 12.74 -5.02
N GLY A 52 10.68 13.13 -5.90
CA GLY A 52 10.54 14.53 -6.33
C GLY A 52 10.30 15.48 -5.17
N ILE A 53 9.42 15.10 -4.24
CA ILE A 53 9.10 15.93 -3.06
C ILE A 53 10.18 15.82 -1.98
N LEU A 54 10.65 14.61 -1.67
CA LEU A 54 11.68 14.44 -0.64
C LEU A 54 13.02 15.07 -1.05
N GLN A 55 13.36 15.14 -2.34
CA GLN A 55 14.54 15.86 -2.81
C GLN A 55 14.38 17.38 -2.67
N ALA A 56 13.20 17.93 -2.96
CA ALA A 56 12.93 19.35 -2.72
C ALA A 56 13.18 19.72 -1.24
N THR A 57 12.93 18.81 -0.31
CA THR A 57 13.23 18.99 1.12
C THR A 57 14.71 18.74 1.48
N ASN A 58 15.42 17.88 0.74
CA ASN A 58 16.77 17.41 1.09
C ASN A 58 17.94 18.36 0.72
N HIS A 59 17.68 19.52 0.12
CA HIS A 59 18.75 20.48 -0.21
C HIS A 59 19.30 21.28 0.98
N LEU A 60 18.94 20.92 2.21
CA LEU A 60 19.26 21.71 3.39
C LEU A 60 20.75 21.65 3.78
N ILE A 61 21.43 20.49 3.71
CA ILE A 61 22.90 20.35 3.87
C ILE A 61 23.35 19.06 3.19
N THR A 62 24.27 19.12 2.20
CA THR A 62 24.86 17.90 1.63
C THR A 62 26.31 18.09 1.17
N SER A 63 27.15 17.09 1.43
CA SER A 63 28.53 16.99 0.93
C SER A 63 28.61 16.32 -0.46
N ARG A 64 27.46 15.95 -1.06
CA ARG A 64 27.42 15.28 -2.37
C ARG A 64 27.96 16.20 -3.47
N PRO A 65 28.90 15.75 -4.32
CA PRO A 65 29.52 16.58 -5.36
C PRO A 65 28.51 17.22 -6.33
N ALA A 66 27.45 16.48 -6.69
CA ALA A 66 26.42 16.95 -7.61
C ALA A 66 25.39 17.92 -6.97
N LEU A 67 25.41 18.10 -5.64
CA LEU A 67 24.44 18.89 -4.88
C LEU A 67 25.13 19.83 -3.87
N LYS A 68 26.40 20.18 -4.13
CA LYS A 68 27.20 21.00 -3.21
C LYS A 68 26.54 22.36 -2.97
N THR A 69 26.32 22.68 -1.71
CA THR A 69 26.01 24.05 -1.27
C THR A 69 27.32 24.81 -1.04
N SER A 70 27.28 26.15 -1.14
CA SER A 70 28.44 26.98 -0.82
C SER A 70 28.83 26.81 0.66
N PRO A 71 30.12 26.92 1.02
CA PRO A 71 30.52 26.95 2.41
C PRO A 71 29.72 28.02 3.18
N SER A 72 29.07 27.62 4.28
CA SER A 72 28.21 28.48 5.11
C SER A 72 26.87 28.93 4.50
N GLY A 73 26.46 28.38 3.36
CA GLY A 73 25.14 28.63 2.77
C GLY A 73 24.06 27.73 3.39
N LEU A 74 23.26 28.28 4.30
CA LEU A 74 22.02 27.64 4.74
C LEU A 74 20.94 27.92 3.67
N ASN A 75 20.62 26.93 2.85
CA ASN A 75 19.52 27.03 1.89
C ASN A 75 18.20 26.78 2.61
N PHE A 76 17.60 27.82 3.18
CA PHE A 76 16.23 27.72 3.67
C PHE A 76 15.27 27.77 2.48
N ILE A 77 14.54 26.67 2.27
CA ILE A 77 13.41 26.66 1.35
C ILE A 77 12.18 27.00 2.19
N PHE A 78 11.76 28.26 2.13
CA PHE A 78 10.48 28.67 2.70
C PHE A 78 9.41 28.43 1.65
N PRO A 79 8.46 27.51 1.88
CA PRO A 79 7.39 27.28 0.94
C PRO A 79 6.43 28.48 0.99
N ASP A 80 6.17 29.07 -0.17
CA ASP A 80 5.04 29.98 -0.35
C ASP A 80 3.71 29.21 -0.23
N ASP A 81 2.60 29.93 -0.31
CA ASP A 81 1.28 29.34 -0.16
C ASP A 81 0.95 28.35 -1.28
N GLU A 82 1.47 28.57 -2.50
CA GLU A 82 1.30 27.67 -3.64
C GLU A 82 2.03 26.34 -3.42
N ILE A 83 3.29 26.39 -2.98
CA ILE A 83 4.11 25.23 -2.63
C ILE A 83 3.49 24.49 -1.44
N ARG A 84 2.97 25.19 -0.43
CA ARG A 84 2.26 24.56 0.69
C ARG A 84 1.02 23.83 0.23
N HIS A 85 0.16 24.50 -0.54
CA HIS A 85 -1.07 23.90 -1.02
C HIS A 85 -0.78 22.65 -1.87
N ARG A 86 0.18 22.75 -2.79
CA ARG A 86 0.64 21.63 -3.62
C ARG A 86 1.19 20.47 -2.79
N ASN A 87 2.10 20.75 -1.86
CA ASN A 87 2.77 19.71 -1.08
C ASN A 87 1.82 19.05 -0.08
N ILE A 88 0.93 19.82 0.57
CA ILE A 88 -0.11 19.30 1.47
C ILE A 88 -1.08 18.44 0.66
N GLY A 89 -1.58 18.96 -0.46
CA GLY A 89 -2.49 18.22 -1.34
C GLY A 89 -1.87 16.91 -1.83
N PHE A 90 -0.62 16.94 -2.28
CA PHE A 90 0.08 15.72 -2.66
C PHE A 90 0.30 14.77 -1.48
N TYR A 91 0.68 15.28 -0.31
CA TYR A 91 0.91 14.44 0.86
C TYR A 91 -0.35 13.63 1.21
N TYR A 92 -1.50 14.30 1.34
CA TYR A 92 -2.75 13.62 1.64
C TYR A 92 -3.28 12.77 0.50
N ALA A 93 -2.99 13.13 -0.76
CA ALA A 93 -3.33 12.28 -1.89
C ALA A 93 -2.47 11.01 -1.96
N SER A 94 -1.18 11.09 -1.61
CA SER A 94 -0.21 10.02 -1.88
C SER A 94 0.03 9.06 -0.72
N ILE A 95 -0.11 9.53 0.53
CA ILE A 95 0.10 8.71 1.73
C ILE A 95 -0.82 7.47 1.78
N PRO A 96 -2.13 7.57 1.47
CA PRO A 96 -3.00 6.39 1.45
C PRO A 96 -2.49 5.29 0.52
N TYR A 97 -2.01 5.64 -0.67
CA TYR A 97 -1.44 4.69 -1.62
C TYR A 97 -0.15 4.05 -1.11
N VAL A 98 0.73 4.83 -0.46
CA VAL A 98 1.97 4.31 0.15
C VAL A 98 1.65 3.32 1.26
N LEU A 99 0.71 3.66 2.13
CA LEU A 99 0.28 2.83 3.25
C LEU A 99 -0.35 1.53 2.75
N LYS A 100 -1.24 1.61 1.75
CA LYS A 100 -1.85 0.43 1.12
C LYS A 100 -0.80 -0.48 0.49
N TYR A 101 0.11 0.09 -0.30
CA TYR A 101 1.22 -0.67 -0.90
C TYR A 101 2.10 -1.35 0.15
N THR A 102 2.40 -0.66 1.25
CA THR A 102 3.22 -1.20 2.33
C THR A 102 2.50 -2.36 3.03
N LEU A 103 1.20 -2.21 3.28
CA LEU A 103 0.37 -3.26 3.87
C LEU A 103 0.30 -4.49 2.96
N ASP A 104 0.06 -4.31 1.66
CA ASP A 104 0.01 -5.41 0.68
C ASP A 104 1.33 -6.17 0.60
N LEU A 105 2.47 -5.47 0.65
CA LEU A 105 3.79 -6.08 0.72
C LEU A 105 3.95 -6.91 2.01
N VAL A 106 3.65 -6.32 3.16
CA VAL A 106 3.79 -6.99 4.46
C VAL A 106 2.91 -8.23 4.51
N MET A 107 1.67 -8.14 4.04
CA MET A 107 0.74 -9.28 4.01
C MET A 107 1.24 -10.40 3.12
N LYS A 108 1.74 -10.10 1.91
CA LYS A 108 2.31 -11.10 1.00
C LYS A 108 3.52 -11.79 1.61
N MET A 109 4.47 -11.02 2.16
CA MET A 109 5.64 -11.59 2.83
C MET A 109 5.26 -12.45 4.03
N PHE A 110 4.30 -11.98 4.83
CA PHE A 110 3.82 -12.71 6.00
C PHE A 110 3.10 -14.00 5.61
N GLY A 111 2.26 -13.98 4.57
CA GLY A 111 1.59 -15.16 4.04
C GLY A 111 2.55 -16.24 3.56
N GLU A 112 3.66 -15.84 2.91
CA GLU A 112 4.72 -16.76 2.51
C GLU A 112 5.45 -17.38 3.72
N ILE A 113 5.74 -16.58 4.75
CA ILE A 113 6.45 -17.05 5.95
C ILE A 113 5.57 -17.96 6.82
N ALA A 114 4.28 -17.62 6.96
CA ALA A 114 3.32 -18.33 7.79
C ALA A 114 2.59 -19.46 7.05
N GLU A 115 2.89 -19.67 5.76
CA GLU A 115 2.27 -20.69 4.91
C GLU A 115 0.73 -20.63 4.91
N LEU A 116 0.18 -19.42 4.76
CA LEU A 116 -1.27 -19.20 4.80
C LEU A 116 -1.96 -19.72 3.53
N SER A 117 -3.20 -20.20 3.69
CA SER A 117 -4.05 -20.61 2.57
C SER A 117 -4.38 -19.43 1.65
N ASP A 118 -4.53 -19.70 0.35
CA ASP A 118 -4.91 -18.70 -0.66
C ASP A 118 -6.21 -17.97 -0.28
N TYR A 119 -7.16 -18.71 0.31
CA TYR A 119 -8.42 -18.15 0.79
C TYR A 119 -8.21 -17.17 1.96
N THR A 120 -7.35 -17.51 2.93
CA THR A 120 -7.01 -16.60 4.04
C THR A 120 -6.34 -15.32 3.52
N MET A 121 -5.44 -15.47 2.55
CA MET A 121 -4.77 -14.34 1.91
C MET A 121 -5.76 -13.45 1.15
N LEU A 122 -6.67 -14.06 0.37
CA LEU A 122 -7.71 -13.34 -0.36
C LEU A 122 -8.60 -12.54 0.59
N ILE A 123 -9.12 -13.17 1.64
CA ILE A 123 -10.03 -12.52 2.58
C ILE A 123 -9.36 -11.35 3.30
N ASN A 124 -8.10 -11.50 3.73
CA ASN A 124 -7.38 -10.39 4.34
C ASN A 124 -7.13 -9.24 3.35
N LEU A 125 -6.76 -9.54 2.10
CA LEU A 125 -6.51 -8.52 1.07
C LEU A 125 -7.80 -7.77 0.74
N THR A 126 -8.91 -8.49 0.60
CA THR A 126 -10.25 -7.92 0.42
C THR A 126 -10.63 -7.04 1.60
N ASN A 127 -10.44 -7.50 2.84
CA ASN A 127 -10.71 -6.72 4.05
C ASN A 127 -9.94 -5.38 4.05
N SER A 128 -8.63 -5.44 3.83
CA SER A 128 -7.75 -4.27 3.80
C SER A 128 -8.15 -3.28 2.70
N THR A 129 -8.48 -3.79 1.51
CA THR A 129 -8.88 -2.97 0.37
C THR A 129 -10.25 -2.33 0.59
N LEU A 130 -11.21 -3.10 1.10
CA LEU A 130 -12.54 -2.62 1.45
C LEU A 130 -12.48 -1.46 2.45
N LYS A 131 -11.71 -1.61 3.53
CA LYS A 131 -11.47 -0.55 4.53
C LYS A 131 -10.85 0.71 3.92
N SER A 132 -9.87 0.52 3.05
CA SER A 132 -9.16 1.64 2.41
C SER A 132 -10.08 2.42 1.46
N LEU A 133 -10.94 1.72 0.72
CA LEU A 133 -11.82 2.32 -0.27
C LEU A 133 -13.06 2.96 0.35
N GLN A 134 -13.64 2.38 1.40
CA GLN A 134 -14.78 2.98 2.11
C GLN A 134 -14.45 4.33 2.75
N MET A 135 -13.17 4.63 3.01
CA MET A 135 -12.74 5.93 3.51
C MET A 135 -12.82 7.05 2.46
N ILE A 136 -12.91 6.68 1.18
CA ILE A 136 -12.82 7.62 0.04
C ILE A 136 -13.96 7.48 -0.96
N SER A 137 -14.85 6.49 -0.80
CA SER A 137 -15.91 6.17 -1.75
C SER A 137 -17.11 5.53 -1.05
N GLU A 138 -18.29 5.69 -1.66
CA GLU A 138 -19.53 5.10 -1.18
C GLU A 138 -19.50 3.56 -1.28
N TYR A 139 -20.16 2.88 -0.35
CA TYR A 139 -20.16 1.40 -0.29
C TYR A 139 -20.58 0.75 -1.61
N ALA A 140 -21.59 1.31 -2.30
CA ALA A 140 -22.10 0.76 -3.55
C ALA A 140 -21.02 0.69 -4.66
N ASP A 141 -20.20 1.74 -4.77
CA ASP A 141 -19.11 1.79 -5.76
C ASP A 141 -18.01 0.79 -5.40
N VAL A 142 -17.65 0.73 -4.11
CA VAL A 142 -16.63 -0.20 -3.61
C VAL A 142 -17.06 -1.66 -3.80
N LYS A 143 -18.33 -1.95 -3.52
CA LYS A 143 -18.94 -3.28 -3.73
C LYS A 143 -18.79 -3.73 -5.17
N GLN A 144 -19.11 -2.84 -6.13
CA GLN A 144 -19.00 -3.14 -7.55
C GLN A 144 -17.53 -3.32 -7.97
N LEU A 145 -16.64 -2.44 -7.51
CA LEU A 145 -15.22 -2.46 -7.86
C LEU A 145 -14.52 -3.74 -7.38
N LEU A 146 -14.87 -4.21 -6.17
CA LEU A 146 -14.29 -5.43 -5.58
C LEU A 146 -15.07 -6.70 -5.91
N HIS A 147 -16.15 -6.60 -6.69
CA HIS A 147 -17.02 -7.71 -7.03
C HIS A 147 -17.47 -8.52 -5.80
N LEU A 148 -17.84 -7.84 -4.71
CA LEU A 148 -18.11 -8.49 -3.41
C LEU A 148 -19.23 -9.53 -3.50
N ASP A 149 -20.21 -9.35 -4.40
CA ASP A 149 -21.29 -10.31 -4.65
C ASP A 149 -20.80 -11.68 -5.13
N GLN A 150 -19.55 -11.78 -5.61
CA GLN A 150 -18.94 -13.03 -6.08
C GLN A 150 -18.11 -13.72 -4.98
N ILE A 151 -17.82 -13.02 -3.89
CA ILE A 151 -16.94 -13.51 -2.82
C ILE A 151 -17.81 -14.03 -1.68
N ASN A 152 -17.60 -15.30 -1.33
CA ASN A 152 -18.27 -15.92 -0.20
C ASN A 152 -17.35 -15.93 1.01
N VAL A 153 -17.86 -15.48 2.17
CA VAL A 153 -17.17 -15.58 3.45
C VAL A 153 -17.72 -16.77 4.22
N PHE A 154 -16.89 -17.77 4.49
CA PHE A 154 -17.28 -18.96 5.24
C PHE A 154 -17.02 -18.78 6.74
N CYS A 155 -18.01 -19.06 7.59
CA CYS A 155 -17.79 -19.08 9.02
C CYS A 155 -16.75 -20.16 9.39
N PRO A 156 -15.66 -19.82 10.10
CA PRO A 156 -14.61 -20.78 10.45
C PRO A 156 -15.07 -21.84 11.46
N LYS A 157 -16.15 -21.58 12.20
CA LYS A 157 -16.68 -22.51 13.21
C LYS A 157 -17.65 -23.54 12.64
N CYS A 158 -18.56 -23.12 11.76
CA CYS A 158 -19.65 -23.98 11.28
C CYS A 158 -19.68 -24.17 9.75
N GLY A 159 -18.80 -23.51 9.01
CA GLY A 159 -18.72 -23.56 7.54
C GLY A 159 -19.88 -22.87 6.82
N HIS A 160 -20.76 -22.17 7.53
CA HIS A 160 -21.89 -21.48 6.91
C HIS A 160 -21.38 -20.36 5.97
N ARG A 161 -22.03 -20.23 4.81
CA ARG A 161 -21.67 -19.27 3.77
C ARG A 161 -22.38 -17.95 3.99
N HIS A 162 -21.63 -16.85 3.99
CA HIS A 162 -22.15 -15.49 4.05
C HIS A 162 -21.77 -14.70 2.81
N ASN A 163 -22.74 -13.95 2.29
CA ASN A 163 -22.54 -12.99 1.21
C ASN A 163 -23.75 -12.05 1.16
N SER A 164 -23.82 -11.14 2.13
CA SER A 164 -24.85 -10.12 2.22
C SER A 164 -24.20 -8.75 2.38
N ASP A 165 -24.90 -7.69 1.97
CA ASP A 165 -24.40 -6.32 2.12
C ASP A 165 -24.19 -5.96 3.59
N GLU A 166 -25.11 -6.37 4.46
CA GLU A 166 -24.98 -6.16 5.89
C GLU A 166 -23.72 -6.83 6.45
N MET A 167 -23.44 -8.08 6.04
CA MET A 167 -22.22 -8.77 6.44
C MET A 167 -20.98 -8.02 5.93
N TRP A 168 -20.93 -7.63 4.66
CA TRP A 168 -19.76 -6.92 4.10
C TRP A 168 -19.53 -5.55 4.73
N ILE A 169 -20.59 -4.82 5.06
CA ILE A 169 -20.52 -3.57 5.81
C ILE A 169 -19.91 -3.85 7.19
N GLN A 170 -20.47 -4.79 7.95
CA GLN A 170 -19.95 -5.19 9.27
C GLN A 170 -18.49 -5.67 9.21
N PHE A 171 -18.16 -6.47 8.20
CA PHE A 171 -16.84 -7.01 7.92
C PHE A 171 -15.80 -5.90 7.72
N ALA A 172 -16.18 -4.78 7.08
CA ALA A 172 -15.30 -3.64 6.90
C ALA A 172 -15.02 -2.85 8.18
N TYR A 173 -15.96 -2.83 9.14
CA TYR A 173 -15.82 -1.99 10.34
C TYR A 173 -15.02 -2.65 11.46
N ASP A 174 -15.50 -3.78 12.00
CA ASP A 174 -14.96 -4.32 13.25
C ASP A 174 -15.08 -5.84 13.34
N HIS A 175 -16.29 -6.35 13.15
CA HIS A 175 -16.60 -7.77 13.20
C HIS A 175 -17.89 -8.03 12.45
N PHE A 176 -18.09 -9.29 12.05
CA PHE A 176 -19.42 -9.77 11.68
C PHE A 176 -19.77 -11.00 12.52
N GLU A 177 -21.07 -11.24 12.69
CA GLU A 177 -21.59 -12.38 13.43
C GLU A 177 -22.19 -13.40 12.46
N CYS A 178 -21.83 -14.68 12.63
CA CYS A 178 -22.40 -15.74 11.82
C CYS A 178 -23.88 -15.97 12.15
N GLU A 179 -24.77 -15.72 11.19
CA GLU A 179 -26.22 -15.96 11.28
C GLU A 179 -26.63 -17.39 11.73
N ASN A 180 -25.79 -18.40 11.48
CA ASN A 180 -26.11 -19.80 11.81
C ASN A 180 -25.62 -20.25 13.20
N CYS A 181 -24.45 -19.79 13.65
CA CYS A 181 -23.85 -20.28 14.90
C CYS A 181 -23.46 -19.17 15.89
N HIS A 182 -23.79 -17.92 15.58
CA HIS A 182 -23.52 -16.73 16.38
C HIS A 182 -22.05 -16.54 16.72
N ASN A 183 -21.15 -17.16 15.94
CA ASN A 183 -19.72 -16.96 16.11
C ASN A 183 -19.34 -15.58 15.59
N LYS A 184 -18.80 -14.76 16.49
CA LYS A 184 -18.25 -13.44 16.16
C LYS A 184 -16.86 -13.59 15.54
N ILE A 185 -16.67 -13.01 14.37
CA ILE A 185 -15.41 -13.04 13.62
C ILE A 185 -14.88 -11.60 13.58
N ASN A 186 -13.78 -11.36 14.28
CA ASN A 186 -13.19 -10.04 14.46
C ASN A 186 -12.33 -9.66 13.25
N THR A 187 -12.78 -8.70 12.46
CA THR A 187 -12.16 -8.26 11.20
C THR A 187 -11.33 -6.99 11.36
N TYR A 188 -11.24 -6.40 12.56
CA TYR A 188 -10.33 -5.28 12.84
C TYR A 188 -8.84 -5.65 12.77
N GLN A 189 -8.51 -6.93 12.93
CA GLN A 189 -7.15 -7.46 12.91
C GLN A 189 -6.91 -8.38 11.70
N PHE A 190 -5.67 -8.83 11.52
CA PHE A 190 -5.34 -9.84 10.54
C PHE A 190 -6.05 -11.16 10.89
N LEU A 191 -6.74 -11.74 9.91
CA LEU A 191 -7.60 -12.91 10.07
C LEU A 191 -6.79 -14.19 9.85
N PHE A 192 -6.72 -15.05 10.86
CA PHE A 192 -6.10 -16.37 10.78
C PHE A 192 -7.13 -17.51 10.73
N ASP A 193 -8.38 -17.21 11.08
CA ASP A 193 -9.43 -18.20 11.33
C ASP A 193 -9.80 -19.03 10.09
N PHE A 194 -9.42 -18.57 8.90
CA PHE A 194 -9.78 -19.19 7.63
C PHE A 194 -8.72 -20.16 7.09
N ASN A 195 -7.62 -20.39 7.81
CA ASN A 195 -6.50 -21.17 7.29
C ASN A 195 -6.85 -22.65 7.07
N GLU A 196 -7.75 -23.19 7.89
CA GLU A 196 -8.23 -24.57 7.79
C GLU A 196 -9.42 -24.72 6.83
N ILE A 197 -9.97 -23.61 6.33
CA ILE A 197 -11.06 -23.64 5.35
C ILE A 197 -10.44 -23.88 3.98
N THR A 198 -10.57 -25.12 3.51
CA THR A 198 -10.25 -25.50 2.12
C THR A 198 -11.53 -25.40 1.28
N GLU A 199 -11.43 -24.78 0.11
CA GLU A 199 -12.50 -24.86 -0.89
C GLU A 199 -12.78 -26.35 -1.16
N LYS A 200 -14.03 -26.77 -0.95
CA LYS A 200 -14.53 -28.07 -1.41
C LYS A 200 -15.11 -27.94 -2.80
#